data_AF-A0A819PNP8-F1
#
_entry.id   AF-A0A819PNP8-F1
#
_cell.length_a   1.000
_cell.length_b   1.000
_cell.length_c   1.000
_cell.angle_alpha   90.00
_cell.angle_beta   90.00
_cell.angle_gamma   90.00
#
_symmetry.space_group_name_H-M   'P 1'
#
loop_
_entity.id
_entity.type
_entity.pdbx_description
1 polymer ?
#
loop_
_entity_poly.entity_id
_entity_poly.type
_entity_poly.pdbx_seq_one_letter_code
_entity_poly.pdbx_strand_id
1 'polypeptide(L)'
;MQNSEHASNQTYQKSDIQATLLRQLDQLRQQYPERFSISIYVLAAVDETVDGKVEESFKQALTYYSGKRIILIPYNSGHFHWIGILIQFNSQEHIEQCEFIDPVIGSDFVPNKLQK
;
A
#
# COMPACT_ATOMS: atom_id res chain seq x y z
N MET A 1 18.17 11.20 26.95
CA MET A 1 17.35 11.85 25.91
C MET A 1 17.89 11.40 24.55
N GLN A 2 17.45 10.26 24.05
CA GLN A 2 17.81 9.70 22.74
C GLN A 2 16.54 9.04 22.22
N ASN A 3 15.72 9.76 21.45
CA ASN A 3 14.54 9.17 20.77
C ASN A 3 14.08 9.98 19.55
N SER A 4 14.83 11.01 19.13
CA SER A 4 14.40 11.96 18.09
C SER A 4 14.96 11.68 16.69
N GLU A 5 16.05 10.90 16.58
CA GLU A 5 16.74 10.67 15.30
C GLU A 5 16.22 9.45 14.52
N HIS A 6 15.57 8.49 15.18
CA HIS A 6 14.97 7.34 14.51
C HIS A 6 13.61 7.66 13.87
N ALA A 7 12.79 8.49 14.52
CA ALA A 7 11.49 8.89 13.99
C ALA A 7 11.59 9.75 12.72
N SER A 8 12.66 10.54 12.61
CA SER A 8 12.90 11.41 11.46
C SER A 8 13.31 10.59 10.23
N ASN A 9 14.29 9.68 10.35
CA ASN A 9 14.73 8.84 9.23
C ASN A 9 13.63 7.90 8.69
N GLN A 10 12.77 7.37 9.56
CA GLN A 10 11.65 6.52 9.13
C GLN A 10 10.54 7.30 8.40
N THR A 11 10.31 8.56 8.78
CA THR A 11 9.34 9.42 8.10
C THR A 11 9.82 9.82 6.71
N TYR A 12 11.11 10.14 6.54
CA TYR A 12 11.70 10.47 5.24
C TYR A 12 11.56 9.31 4.23
N GLN A 13 11.81 8.07 4.63
CA GLN A 13 11.70 6.92 3.72
C GLN A 13 10.25 6.58 3.31
N LYS A 14 9.25 6.92 4.12
CA LYS A 14 7.83 6.61 3.88
C LYS A 14 7.19 7.52 2.82
N SER A 15 7.51 8.82 2.84
CA SER A 15 7.07 9.74 1.79
C SER A 15 7.70 9.38 0.44
N ASP A 16 8.94 8.89 0.46
CA ASP A 16 9.70 8.57 -0.74
C ASP A 16 9.14 7.36 -1.49
N ILE A 17 8.71 6.31 -0.79
CA ILE A 17 8.16 5.12 -1.46
C ILE A 17 6.81 5.38 -2.11
N GLN A 18 5.91 6.13 -1.46
CA GLN A 18 4.62 6.49 -2.05
C GLN A 18 4.81 7.33 -3.32
N ALA A 19 5.66 8.36 -3.24
CA ALA A 19 5.96 9.22 -4.40
C ALA A 19 6.60 8.44 -5.55
N THR A 20 7.48 7.48 -5.23
CA THR A 20 8.12 6.61 -6.22
C THR A 20 7.11 5.72 -6.94
N LEU A 21 6.22 5.07 -6.19
CA LEU A 21 5.19 4.20 -6.76
C LEU A 21 4.18 4.98 -7.60
N LEU A 22 3.77 6.18 -7.17
CA LEU A 22 2.92 7.06 -7.97
C LEU A 22 3.57 7.44 -9.30
N ARG A 23 4.87 7.77 -9.30
CA ARG A 23 5.62 8.08 -10.52
C ARG A 23 5.69 6.88 -11.46
N GLN A 24 5.95 5.68 -10.93
CA GLN A 24 5.99 4.46 -11.73
C GLN A 24 4.63 4.11 -12.33
N LEU A 25 3.55 4.29 -11.56
CA LEU A 25 2.19 4.10 -12.05
C LEU A 25 1.86 5.04 -13.22
N ASP A 26 2.27 6.31 -13.13
CA ASP A 26 2.08 7.27 -14.21
C ASP A 26 2.83 6.86 -15.49
N GLN A 27 4.09 6.42 -15.35
CA GLN A 27 4.87 5.88 -16.47
C GLN A 27 4.19 4.66 -17.11
N LEU A 28 3.69 3.73 -16.29
CA LEU A 28 2.98 2.54 -16.78
C LEU A 28 1.67 2.88 -17.50
N ARG A 29 0.94 3.89 -17.02
CA ARG A 29 -0.27 4.40 -17.71
C ARG A 29 0.06 5.02 -19.06
N GLN A 30 1.16 5.77 -19.15
CA GLN A 30 1.61 6.35 -20.43
C GLN A 30 2.06 5.26 -21.41
N GLN A 31 2.74 4.22 -20.93
CA GLN A 31 3.27 3.15 -21.77
C GLN A 31 2.20 2.12 -22.17
N TYR A 32 1.23 1.85 -21.30
CA TYR A 32 0.21 0.81 -21.48
C TYR A 32 -1.19 1.27 -21.03
N PRO A 33 -1.79 2.28 -21.68
CA PRO A 33 -3.02 2.94 -21.21
C PRO A 33 -4.21 1.98 -21.06
N GLU A 34 -4.39 1.06 -22.01
CA GLU A 34 -5.49 0.08 -21.97
C GLU A 34 -5.36 -0.91 -20.79
N ARG A 35 -4.12 -1.31 -20.47
CA ARG A 35 -3.82 -2.26 -19.38
C ARG A 35 -3.99 -1.62 -18.01
N PHE A 36 -3.74 -0.32 -17.90
CA PHE A 36 -3.85 0.46 -16.65
C PHE A 36 -5.03 1.45 -16.68
N SER A 37 -6.12 1.05 -17.32
CA SER A 37 -7.37 1.82 -17.43
C SER A 37 -8.20 1.85 -16.14
N ILE A 38 -7.97 0.89 -15.22
CA ILE A 38 -8.59 0.88 -13.89
C ILE A 38 -7.95 1.95 -13.00
N SER A 39 -8.77 2.60 -12.16
CA SER A 39 -8.29 3.51 -11.12
C SER A 39 -7.44 2.76 -10.09
N ILE A 40 -6.17 3.09 -10.01
CA ILE A 40 -5.22 2.57 -9.00
C ILE A 40 -4.83 3.72 -8.09
N TYR A 41 -5.01 3.53 -6.78
CA TYR A 41 -4.69 4.51 -5.74
C TYR A 41 -3.55 3.97 -4.86
N VAL A 42 -2.47 4.72 -4.77
CA VAL A 42 -1.33 4.38 -3.90
C VAL A 42 -1.45 5.20 -2.61
N LEU A 43 -1.71 4.52 -1.49
CA LEU A 43 -1.83 5.16 -0.18
C LEU A 43 -0.47 5.44 0.44
N ALA A 44 -0.48 6.21 1.53
CA ALA A 44 0.71 6.46 2.32
C ALA A 44 1.28 5.15 2.87
N ALA A 45 2.61 5.10 2.98
CA ALA A 45 3.28 3.95 3.55
C ALA A 45 2.94 3.75 5.03
N VAL A 46 2.69 2.51 5.40
CA VAL A 46 2.39 2.07 6.77
C VAL A 46 3.50 1.15 7.27
N ASP A 47 3.57 0.98 8.58
CA ASP A 47 4.69 0.30 9.26
C ASP A 47 4.12 -0.63 10.32
N GLU A 48 4.66 -1.86 10.40
CA GLU A 48 4.27 -2.88 11.38
C GLU A 48 4.43 -2.40 12.84
N THR A 49 5.31 -1.43 13.08
CA THR A 49 5.57 -0.91 14.43
C THR A 49 4.41 -0.11 15.03
N VAL A 50 3.37 0.24 14.26
CA VAL A 50 2.19 0.95 14.78
C VAL A 50 0.90 0.24 14.38
N ASP A 51 0.28 -0.39 15.37
CA ASP A 51 -1.01 -1.07 15.24
C ASP A 51 -2.11 -0.13 14.70
N GLY A 52 -2.99 -0.68 13.86
CA GLY A 52 -4.20 0.00 13.37
C GLY A 52 -4.00 0.99 12.22
N LYS A 53 -2.75 1.37 11.85
CA LYS A 53 -2.53 2.33 10.74
C LYS A 53 -2.98 1.84 9.37
N VAL A 54 -2.86 0.54 9.11
CA VAL A 54 -3.37 -0.08 7.88
C VAL A 54 -4.89 0.10 7.81
N GLU A 55 -5.58 -0.22 8.91
CA GLU A 55 -7.03 -0.13 9.01
C GLU A 55 -7.52 1.31 8.88
N GLU A 56 -6.84 2.27 9.51
CA GLU A 56 -7.16 3.69 9.39
C GLU A 56 -6.99 4.19 7.95
N SER A 57 -5.84 3.89 7.32
CA SER A 57 -5.56 4.28 5.93
C SER A 57 -6.58 3.67 4.98
N PHE A 58 -6.97 2.43 5.23
CA PHE A 58 -7.99 1.73 4.45
C PHE A 58 -9.37 2.36 4.61
N LYS A 59 -9.83 2.63 5.84
CA LYS A 59 -11.11 3.30 6.09
C LYS A 59 -11.19 4.68 5.45
N GLN A 60 -10.10 5.45 5.51
CA GLN A 60 -10.01 6.73 4.81
C GLN A 60 -10.16 6.53 3.29
N ALA A 61 -9.42 5.58 2.71
CA ALA A 61 -9.51 5.30 1.28
C ALA A 61 -10.91 4.86 0.83
N LEU A 62 -11.64 4.08 1.64
CA LEU A 62 -13.03 3.72 1.37
C LEU A 62 -13.98 4.92 1.39
N THR A 63 -13.64 5.98 2.14
CA THR A 63 -14.44 7.21 2.20
C THR A 63 -14.19 8.11 0.99
N TYR A 64 -12.96 8.17 0.49
CA TYR A 64 -12.56 9.09 -0.58
C TYR A 64 -12.66 8.51 -1.99
N TYR A 65 -12.62 7.18 -2.13
CA TYR A 65 -12.58 6.53 -3.43
C TYR A 65 -13.73 5.54 -3.59
N SER A 66 -14.33 5.56 -4.78
CA SER A 66 -15.45 4.69 -5.17
C SER A 66 -15.28 4.14 -6.59
N GLY A 67 -16.17 3.23 -6.98
CA GLY A 67 -16.16 2.51 -8.24
C GLY A 67 -15.15 1.36 -8.30
N LYS A 68 -15.06 0.72 -9.46
CA LYS A 68 -14.06 -0.33 -9.73
C LYS A 68 -12.66 0.25 -9.61
N ARG A 69 -11.88 -0.25 -8.65
CA ARG A 69 -10.57 0.33 -8.30
C ARG A 69 -9.63 -0.68 -7.66
N ILE A 70 -8.35 -0.34 -7.66
CA ILE A 70 -7.30 -1.04 -6.91
C ILE A 70 -6.73 -0.05 -5.89
N ILE A 71 -6.59 -0.50 -4.65
CA ILE A 71 -5.87 0.20 -3.58
C ILE A 71 -4.54 -0.53 -3.38
N LEU A 72 -3.44 0.21 -3.44
CA LEU A 72 -2.10 -0.27 -3.12
C LEU A 72 -1.61 0.44 -1.86
N ILE A 73 -1.25 -0.34 -0.83
CA ILE A 73 -0.70 0.17 0.42
C ILE A 73 0.73 -0.34 0.58
N PRO A 74 1.75 0.53 0.51
CA PRO A 74 3.12 0.13 0.83
C PRO A 74 3.22 -0.16 2.33
N TYR A 75 3.69 -1.35 2.69
CA TYR A 75 3.82 -1.79 4.07
C TYR A 75 5.27 -2.14 4.37
N ASN A 76 5.84 -1.50 5.39
CA ASN A 76 7.16 -1.84 5.91
C ASN A 76 6.98 -2.86 7.03
N SER A 77 7.38 -4.10 6.79
CA SER A 77 7.33 -5.19 7.78
C SER A 77 8.58 -5.25 8.68
N GLY A 78 9.30 -4.14 8.80
CA GLY A 78 10.57 -4.06 9.52
C GLY A 78 11.79 -4.42 8.67
N HIS A 79 13.00 -4.17 9.21
CA HIS A 79 14.29 -4.50 8.58
C HIS A 79 14.47 -4.01 7.13
N PHE A 80 13.84 -2.89 6.76
CA PHE A 80 13.82 -2.35 5.38
C PHE A 80 13.12 -3.25 4.36
N HIS A 81 12.31 -4.21 4.82
CA HIS A 81 11.52 -5.06 3.96
C HIS A 81 10.18 -4.40 3.64
N TRP A 82 9.96 -4.15 2.35
CA TRP A 82 8.75 -3.51 1.84
C TRP A 82 7.90 -4.54 1.11
N ILE A 83 6.67 -4.70 1.58
CA ILE A 83 5.63 -5.48 0.90
C ILE A 83 4.52 -4.55 0.43
N GLY A 84 3.81 -4.91 -0.63
CA GLY A 84 2.62 -4.21 -1.10
C GLY A 84 1.36 -4.93 -0.61
N ILE A 85 0.39 -4.21 -0.06
CA ILE A 85 -0.97 -4.74 0.13
C ILE A 85 -1.80 -4.26 -1.05
N LEU A 86 -2.26 -5.18 -1.88
CA LEU A 86 -3.14 -4.91 -3.01
C LEU A 86 -4.56 -5.32 -2.65
N ILE A 87 -5.52 -4.42 -2.87
CA ILE A 87 -6.95 -4.69 -2.67
C ILE A 87 -7.71 -4.22 -3.90
N GLN A 88 -8.40 -5.13 -4.57
CA GLN A 88 -9.24 -4.83 -5.73
C GLN A 88 -10.72 -4.82 -5.35
N PHE A 89 -11.41 -3.78 -5.80
CA PHE A 89 -12.84 -3.60 -5.65
C PHE A 89 -13.54 -3.65 -7.00
N ASN A 90 -14.73 -4.25 -7.02
CA ASN A 90 -15.63 -4.14 -8.16
C ASN A 90 -16.50 -2.88 -8.13
N SER A 91 -17.36 -2.75 -9.15
CA SER A 91 -18.31 -1.66 -9.29
C SER A 91 -19.38 -1.60 -8.17
N GLN A 92 -19.54 -2.67 -7.40
CA GLN A 92 -20.48 -2.79 -6.29
C GLN A 92 -19.79 -2.56 -4.94
N GLU A 93 -18.54 -2.07 -4.93
CA GLU A 93 -17.77 -1.81 -3.72
C GLU A 93 -17.40 -3.08 -2.92
N HIS A 94 -17.51 -4.27 -3.53
CA HIS A 94 -17.07 -5.50 -2.91
C HIS A 94 -15.61 -5.79 -3.25
N ILE A 95 -14.86 -6.30 -2.28
CA ILE A 95 -13.48 -6.77 -2.46
C ILE A 95 -13.53 -8.06 -3.29
N GLU A 96 -12.88 -8.05 -4.45
CA GLU A 96 -12.72 -9.23 -5.31
C GLU A 96 -11.38 -9.94 -5.08
N GLN A 97 -10.37 -9.19 -4.66
CA GLN A 97 -9.01 -9.69 -4.47
C GLN A 97 -8.32 -8.89 -3.37
N CYS A 98 -7.59 -9.58 -2.49
CA CYS A 98 -6.76 -8.96 -1.46
C CYS A 98 -5.49 -9.81 -1.31
N GLU A 99 -4.33 -9.23 -1.62
CA GLU A 99 -3.07 -9.95 -1.70
C GLU A 99 -1.91 -9.15 -1.11
N PHE A 100 -0.97 -9.87 -0.52
CA PHE A 100 0.35 -9.33 -0.19
C PHE A 100 1.30 -9.61 -1.35
N ILE A 101 1.90 -8.55 -1.87
CA ILE A 101 2.92 -8.59 -2.90
C ILE A 101 4.25 -8.44 -2.21
N ASP A 102 4.95 -9.54 -2.03
CA ASP A 102 6.32 -9.52 -1.56
C ASP A 102 7.28 -9.52 -2.77
N PRO A 103 8.08 -8.45 -2.97
CA PRO A 103 9.07 -8.41 -4.03
C PRO A 103 10.27 -9.34 -3.77
N VAL A 104 10.47 -9.81 -2.54
CA VAL A 104 11.48 -10.78 -2.15
C VAL A 104 10.83 -12.16 -2.06
N ILE A 105 11.16 -13.04 -3.01
CA ILE A 105 10.66 -14.42 -2.99
C ILE A 105 11.19 -15.12 -1.73
N GLY A 106 10.30 -15.44 -0.78
CA GLY A 106 10.60 -16.29 0.38
C GLY A 106 10.45 -15.68 1.77
N SER A 107 9.67 -14.63 1.99
CA SER A 107 9.36 -14.17 3.35
C SER A 107 8.17 -14.96 3.96
N ASP A 108 8.32 -15.37 5.23
CA ASP A 108 7.35 -16.18 5.98
C ASP A 108 6.13 -15.38 6.50
N PHE A 109 5.66 -14.37 5.75
CA PHE A 109 4.58 -13.49 6.24
C PHE A 109 3.20 -14.19 6.14
N VAL A 110 2.53 -14.35 7.30
CA VAL A 110 1.27 -15.10 7.42
C VAL A 110 0.04 -14.19 7.18
N PRO A 111 -0.76 -14.40 6.12
CA PRO A 111 -1.83 -13.48 5.65
C PRO A 111 -3.06 -13.31 6.55
N ASN A 112 -3.23 -14.16 7.58
CA ASN A 112 -4.51 -14.33 8.28
C ASN A 112 -4.91 -13.17 9.23
N LYS A 113 -4.16 -12.06 9.27
CA LYS A 113 -4.46 -10.91 10.13
C LYS A 113 -5.41 -9.87 9.52
N LEU A 114 -5.58 -9.85 8.19
CA LEU A 114 -6.43 -8.86 7.51
C LEU A 114 -7.85 -9.38 7.18
N GLN A 115 -8.15 -10.64 7.49
CA GLN A 115 -9.44 -11.28 7.18
C GLN A 115 -10.41 -11.34 8.38
N LYS A 116 -10.26 -10.49 9.39
CA LYS A 116 -11.21 -10.40 10.50
C LYS A 116 -12.11 -9.18 10.38
#